data_AF-A0A931WC24-F1
#
_entry.id   AF-A0A931WC24-F1
#
_cell.length_a   1.000
_cell.length_b   1.000
_cell.length_c   1.000
_cell.angle_alpha   90.00
_cell.angle_beta   90.00
_cell.angle_gamma   90.00
#
_symmetry.space_group_name_H-M   'P 1'
#
loop_
_entity.id
_entity.type
_entity.pdbx_description
1 polymer ?
#
loop_
_entity_poly.entity_id
_entity_poly.type
_entity_poly.pdbx_seq_one_letter_code
_entity_poly.pdbx_strand_id
1 'polypeptide(L)'
;MVFWRRKKYKYSPGGLTPDEIFLDAENINDFSRERFEGVIEKPLDRKAFQVFGGLLLLFGLVLFGRVFWLEIARGQEFFNRSQNNYIRKTYIDPPRGIIFDRRGQQILTNEAYTDADGSIRYRRKVRHAYAFSHVLGFLKEISPEDLVSGSVQAGIAEVGKDGIEKFYNDKLEGVPGERDEELDASGSVLSRSPLIPPREGGDIKLTLDAELQENFWRLIDETSRSRGFRGGAGIIFSVKDGAILSMVSLPSFDLNALRPHGFSRIPKRHFLIVRSRGPIFPAPSSNHLWL
;
A
#
# COMPACT_ATOMS: atom_id res chain seq x y z
N MET A 1 15.58 -30.54 -36.30
CA MET A 1 16.07 -31.72 -37.04
C MET A 1 15.11 -32.87 -36.73
N VAL A 2 14.11 -33.12 -37.57
CA VAL A 2 13.14 -34.23 -37.41
C VAL A 2 13.06 -34.93 -38.76
N PHE A 3 13.61 -36.13 -38.82
CA PHE A 3 13.78 -36.92 -40.04
C PHE A 3 12.48 -37.65 -40.41
N TRP A 4 11.93 -37.35 -41.58
CA TRP A 4 10.83 -38.10 -42.19
C TRP A 4 11.38 -39.34 -42.91
N ARG A 5 10.98 -40.54 -42.47
CA ARG A 5 11.38 -41.82 -43.07
C ARG A 5 10.23 -42.36 -43.94
N ARG A 6 10.36 -42.25 -45.27
CA ARG A 6 9.41 -42.84 -46.23
C ARG A 6 9.55 -44.37 -46.27
N LYS A 7 8.50 -45.12 -45.91
CA LYS A 7 8.40 -46.56 -46.18
C LYS A 7 7.89 -46.78 -47.61
N LYS A 8 8.70 -47.42 -48.46
CA LYS A 8 8.28 -47.90 -49.78
C LYS A 8 7.70 -49.30 -49.63
N TYR A 9 6.44 -49.49 -50.05
CA TYR A 9 5.81 -50.80 -50.17
C TYR A 9 6.23 -51.43 -51.51
N LYS A 10 6.81 -52.63 -51.47
CA LYS A 10 7.13 -53.44 -52.66
C LYS A 10 5.90 -54.27 -53.01
N TYR A 11 5.40 -54.12 -54.22
CA TYR A 11 4.33 -54.94 -54.79
C TYR A 11 4.96 -56.26 -55.29
N SER A 12 4.45 -57.41 -54.82
CA SER A 12 4.82 -58.74 -55.33
C SER A 12 3.81 -59.16 -56.40
N PRO A 13 4.23 -59.61 -57.59
CA PRO A 13 3.31 -60.09 -58.61
C PRO A 13 3.04 -61.58 -58.39
N GLY A 14 1.83 -61.92 -57.94
CA GLY A 14 1.31 -63.28 -57.84
C GLY A 14 -0.15 -63.28 -58.26
N GLY A 15 -0.55 -64.23 -59.11
CA GLY A 15 -1.75 -64.20 -59.95
C GLY A 15 -3.08 -64.04 -59.20
N LEU A 16 -3.97 -63.25 -59.82
CA LEU A 16 -5.38 -63.12 -59.47
C LEU A 16 -6.11 -64.40 -59.91
N THR A 17 -6.78 -65.09 -58.98
CA THR A 17 -7.71 -66.18 -59.30
C THR A 17 -9.13 -65.61 -59.53
N PRO A 18 -9.92 -66.14 -60.48
CA PRO A 18 -11.22 -65.57 -60.87
C PRO A 18 -12.28 -65.46 -59.77
N ASP A 19 -12.10 -66.14 -58.64
CA ASP A 19 -13.13 -66.24 -57.59
C ASP A 19 -13.24 -65.00 -56.69
N GLU A 20 -12.23 -64.11 -56.68
CA GLU A 20 -12.28 -62.84 -55.90
C GLU A 20 -13.11 -61.73 -56.59
N ILE A 21 -13.52 -61.91 -57.84
CA ILE A 21 -14.23 -60.88 -58.63
C ILE A 21 -15.76 -60.92 -58.42
N PHE A 22 -16.31 -62.02 -57.88
CA PHE A 22 -17.77 -62.24 -57.86
C PHE A 22 -18.48 -61.96 -56.52
N LEU A 23 -17.79 -61.56 -55.46
CA LEU A 23 -18.39 -61.32 -54.13
C LEU A 23 -18.73 -59.85 -53.81
N ASP A 24 -18.23 -58.89 -54.59
CA ASP A 24 -18.50 -57.45 -54.40
C ASP A 24 -19.65 -56.90 -55.26
N ALA A 25 -20.33 -57.75 -56.04
CA ALA A 25 -21.30 -57.32 -57.05
C ALA A 25 -22.78 -57.33 -56.62
N GLU A 26 -23.13 -57.72 -55.39
CA GLU A 26 -24.54 -57.77 -54.93
C GLU A 26 -24.86 -56.73 -53.82
N ASN A 27 -25.01 -55.47 -54.27
CA ASN A 27 -26.15 -54.58 -54.01
C ASN A 27 -26.82 -54.58 -52.61
N ILE A 28 -26.66 -53.47 -51.86
CA ILE A 28 -27.73 -52.95 -50.99
C ILE A 28 -27.85 -51.42 -51.16
N ASN A 29 -28.94 -51.03 -51.82
CA ASN A 29 -29.54 -49.70 -51.79
C ASN A 29 -30.25 -49.50 -50.45
N ASP A 30 -29.65 -48.79 -49.48
CA ASP A 30 -30.43 -48.18 -48.40
C ASP A 30 -29.79 -46.87 -47.90
N PHE A 31 -30.47 -45.76 -48.21
CA PHE A 31 -30.02 -44.39 -47.96
C PHE A 31 -30.23 -44.00 -46.49
N SER A 32 -29.20 -44.17 -45.67
CA SER A 32 -29.18 -43.74 -44.27
C SER A 32 -29.06 -42.21 -44.13
N ARG A 33 -30.18 -41.49 -43.98
CA ARG A 33 -30.20 -40.02 -43.75
C ARG A 33 -29.61 -39.55 -42.41
N GLU A 34 -29.26 -40.47 -41.51
CA GLU A 34 -28.68 -40.15 -40.18
C GLU A 34 -27.16 -40.04 -40.18
N ARG A 35 -26.50 -40.51 -41.24
CA ARG A 35 -25.12 -40.15 -41.55
C ARG A 35 -25.20 -39.01 -42.54
N PHE A 36 -24.38 -37.97 -42.38
CA PHE A 36 -24.21 -36.90 -43.38
C PHE A 36 -23.55 -37.44 -44.68
N GLU A 37 -23.81 -38.69 -45.08
CA GLU A 37 -23.37 -39.38 -46.29
C GLU A 37 -24.23 -38.91 -47.47
N GLY A 38 -23.87 -37.77 -48.04
CA GLY A 38 -24.59 -37.18 -49.17
C GLY A 38 -24.54 -35.66 -49.21
N VAL A 39 -24.02 -35.02 -48.16
CA VAL A 39 -23.56 -33.64 -48.30
C VAL A 39 -22.27 -33.72 -49.13
N ILE A 40 -22.37 -33.34 -50.40
CA ILE A 40 -21.19 -33.11 -51.23
C ILE A 40 -20.43 -31.97 -50.55
N GLU A 41 -19.47 -32.29 -49.70
CA GLU A 41 -18.43 -31.35 -49.28
C GLU A 41 -17.68 -31.03 -50.55
N LYS A 42 -18.12 -29.99 -51.28
CA LYS A 42 -17.37 -29.49 -52.42
C LYS A 42 -15.99 -29.13 -51.86
N PRO A 43 -14.91 -29.80 -52.29
CA PRO A 43 -13.58 -29.45 -51.80
C PRO A 43 -13.37 -27.98 -52.16
N LEU A 44 -13.03 -27.15 -51.18
CA LEU A 44 -12.78 -25.73 -51.42
C LEU A 44 -11.76 -25.61 -52.56
N ASP A 45 -12.16 -24.92 -53.63
CA ASP A 45 -11.32 -24.72 -54.79
C ASP A 45 -9.99 -24.05 -54.36
N ARG A 46 -8.87 -24.40 -54.99
CA ARG A 46 -7.56 -23.80 -54.69
C ARG A 46 -7.60 -22.28 -54.82
N LYS A 47 -8.45 -21.76 -55.71
CA LYS A 47 -8.70 -20.32 -55.86
C LYS A 47 -9.41 -19.72 -54.65
N ALA A 48 -10.34 -20.43 -54.02
CA ALA A 48 -11.01 -19.97 -52.80
C ALA A 48 -10.02 -19.85 -51.64
N PHE A 49 -9.09 -20.80 -51.50
CA PHE A 49 -7.99 -20.69 -50.52
C PHE A 49 -7.03 -19.54 -50.82
N GLN A 50 -6.72 -19.26 -52.09
CA GLN A 50 -5.87 -18.13 -52.46
C GLN A 50 -6.54 -16.78 -52.20
N VAL A 51 -7.84 -16.66 -52.49
CA VAL A 51 -8.62 -15.44 -52.22
C VAL A 51 -8.74 -15.21 -50.72
N PHE A 52 -9.13 -16.23 -49.95
CA PHE A 52 -9.23 -16.13 -48.50
C PHE A 52 -7.87 -15.83 -47.86
N GLY A 53 -6.81 -16.51 -48.29
CA GLY A 53 -5.45 -16.27 -47.84
C GLY A 53 -4.98 -14.85 -48.16
N GLY A 54 -5.25 -14.33 -49.37
CA GLY A 54 -4.94 -12.96 -49.76
C GLY A 54 -5.69 -11.93 -48.92
N LEU A 55 -6.96 -12.17 -48.61
CA LEU A 55 -7.79 -11.31 -47.77
C LEU A 55 -7.29 -11.28 -46.32
N LEU A 56 -6.89 -12.43 -45.79
CA LEU A 56 -6.30 -12.56 -44.46
C LEU A 56 -4.92 -11.88 -44.37
N LEU A 57 -4.11 -11.98 -45.43
CA LEU A 57 -2.81 -11.30 -45.53
C LEU A 57 -2.97 -9.78 -45.62
N LEU A 58 -3.92 -9.29 -46.42
CA LEU A 58 -4.29 -7.88 -46.49
C LEU A 58 -4.72 -7.36 -45.12
N PHE A 59 -5.61 -8.09 -44.43
CA PHE A 59 -6.05 -7.74 -43.09
C PHE A 59 -4.89 -7.69 -42.09
N GLY A 60 -3.99 -8.67 -42.16
CA GLY A 60 -2.76 -8.69 -41.37
C GLY A 60 -1.86 -7.49 -41.63
N LEU A 61 -1.70 -7.08 -42.90
CA LEU A 61 -0.93 -5.89 -43.28
C LEU A 61 -1.58 -4.59 -42.78
N VAL A 62 -2.90 -4.49 -42.79
CA VAL A 62 -3.62 -3.33 -42.23
C VAL A 62 -3.41 -3.23 -40.72
N LEU A 63 -3.52 -4.35 -39.99
CA LEU A 63 -3.23 -4.38 -38.55
C LEU A 63 -1.76 -4.07 -38.26
N PHE A 64 -0.83 -4.63 -39.05
CA PHE A 64 0.60 -4.36 -38.91
C PHE A 64 0.92 -2.88 -39.14
N GLY A 65 0.39 -2.30 -40.23
CA GLY A 65 0.53 -0.87 -40.51
C GLY A 65 -0.10 -0.01 -39.40
N ARG A 66 -1.20 -0.45 -38.80
CA ARG A 66 -1.83 0.23 -37.65
C ARG A 66 -0.95 0.19 -36.41
N VAL A 67 -0.37 -0.98 -36.08
CA VAL A 67 0.56 -1.13 -34.95
C VAL A 67 1.82 -0.31 -35.19
N PHE A 68 2.41 -0.41 -36.37
CA PHE A 68 3.58 0.35 -36.80
C PHE A 68 3.34 1.86 -36.71
N TRP A 69 2.16 2.33 -37.13
CA TRP A 69 1.75 3.73 -36.98
C TRP A 69 1.65 4.14 -35.50
N LEU A 70 1.08 3.30 -34.64
CA LEU A 70 1.00 3.57 -33.20
C LEU A 70 2.39 3.60 -32.53
N GLU A 71 3.28 2.67 -32.89
CA GLU A 71 4.64 2.59 -32.33
C GLU A 71 5.54 3.73 -32.82
N ILE A 72 5.49 4.11 -34.10
CA ILE A 72 6.43 5.09 -34.67
C ILE A 72 5.92 6.52 -34.60
N ALA A 73 4.63 6.76 -34.87
CA ALA A 73 4.11 8.13 -34.92
C ALA A 73 3.79 8.70 -33.53
N ARG A 74 3.44 7.85 -32.55
CA ARG A 74 3.09 8.28 -31.18
C ARG A 74 3.81 7.52 -30.07
N GLY A 75 4.72 6.60 -30.40
CA GLY A 75 5.46 5.83 -29.40
C GLY A 75 6.22 6.73 -28.43
N GLN A 76 6.84 7.80 -28.92
CA GLN A 76 7.58 8.74 -28.09
C GLN A 76 6.69 9.48 -27.07
N GLU A 77 5.43 9.78 -27.44
CA GLU A 77 4.48 10.49 -26.57
C GLU A 77 3.91 9.58 -25.48
N PHE A 78 3.57 8.32 -25.81
CA PHE A 78 3.11 7.34 -24.82
C PHE A 78 4.26 6.85 -23.93
N PHE A 79 5.46 6.69 -24.49
CA PHE A 79 6.68 6.35 -23.74
C PHE A 79 7.04 7.47 -22.74
N ASN A 80 7.03 8.73 -23.15
CA ASN A 80 7.30 9.86 -22.26
C ASN A 80 6.24 10.02 -21.16
N ARG A 81 4.96 9.78 -21.45
CA ARG A 81 3.89 9.82 -20.43
C ARG A 81 3.89 8.61 -19.49
N SER A 82 4.39 7.45 -19.93
CA SER A 82 4.39 6.22 -19.13
C SER A 82 5.67 5.97 -18.33
N GLN A 83 6.82 6.49 -18.79
CA GLN A 83 8.12 6.08 -18.24
C GLN A 83 8.36 6.60 -16.82
N ASN A 84 7.71 7.67 -16.37
CA ASN A 84 8.14 8.31 -15.12
C ASN A 84 7.04 8.95 -14.25
N ASN A 85 5.77 8.85 -14.62
CA ASN A 85 4.73 9.27 -13.71
C ASN A 85 4.47 8.17 -12.68
N TYR A 86 4.63 8.47 -11.40
CA TYR A 86 4.23 7.57 -10.33
C TYR A 86 3.28 8.26 -9.37
N ILE A 87 2.29 7.49 -8.93
CA ILE A 87 1.34 7.93 -7.90
C ILE A 87 2.02 7.69 -6.55
N ARG A 88 2.10 8.75 -5.75
CA ARG A 88 2.56 8.71 -4.38
C ARG A 88 1.38 8.97 -3.46
N LYS A 89 1.13 8.02 -2.57
CA LYS A 89 0.27 8.22 -1.41
C LYS A 89 1.00 9.04 -0.37
N THR A 90 0.43 10.19 -0.02
CA THR A 90 0.90 11.04 1.07
C THR A 90 -0.15 11.01 2.18
N TYR A 91 0.30 10.68 3.38
CA TYR A 91 -0.54 10.66 4.58
C TYR A 91 -0.45 12.00 5.30
N ILE A 92 -1.55 12.41 5.92
CA ILE A 92 -1.61 13.57 6.81
C ILE A 92 -1.88 13.07 8.22
N ASP A 93 -0.95 13.37 9.13
CA ASP A 93 -1.06 12.98 10.53
C ASP A 93 -2.33 13.57 11.15
N PRO A 94 -3.16 12.74 11.82
CA PRO A 94 -4.35 13.22 12.48
C PRO A 94 -4.00 13.88 13.82
N PRO A 95 -4.79 14.89 14.26
CA PRO A 95 -4.71 15.33 15.65
C PRO A 95 -5.11 14.17 16.56
N ARG A 96 -4.33 13.92 17.61
CA ARG A 96 -4.62 12.90 18.63
C ARG A 96 -5.62 13.44 19.66
N GLY A 97 -6.39 12.60 20.33
CA GLY A 97 -7.35 13.03 21.35
C GLY A 97 -6.73 13.87 22.48
N ILE A 98 -7.50 14.81 23.01
CA ILE A 98 -7.14 15.71 24.12
C ILE A 98 -7.33 14.96 25.45
N ILE A 99 -6.43 15.22 26.41
CA ILE A 99 -6.53 14.65 27.75
C ILE A 99 -6.97 15.72 28.75
N PHE A 100 -8.05 15.42 29.46
CA PHE A 100 -8.67 16.28 30.45
C PHE A 100 -8.50 15.75 31.88
N ASP A 101 -8.42 16.68 32.82
CA ASP A 101 -8.55 16.49 34.26
C ASP A 101 -9.99 16.06 34.65
N ARG A 102 -10.17 15.48 35.85
CA ARG A 102 -11.47 15.31 36.51
C ARG A 102 -12.36 16.57 36.50
N ARG A 103 -11.77 17.77 36.60
CA ARG A 103 -12.45 19.09 36.55
C ARG A 103 -12.75 19.59 35.14
N GLY A 104 -12.33 18.85 34.10
CA GLY A 104 -12.50 19.23 32.70
C GLY A 104 -11.45 20.21 32.18
N GLN A 105 -10.38 20.46 32.94
CA GLN A 105 -9.26 21.27 32.49
C GLN A 105 -8.42 20.47 31.48
N GLN A 106 -7.97 21.11 30.39
CA GLN A 106 -7.10 20.48 29.40
C GLN A 106 -5.66 20.37 29.94
N ILE A 107 -5.19 19.13 30.09
CA ILE A 107 -3.83 18.82 30.55
C ILE A 107 -2.91 18.63 29.33
N LEU A 108 -3.37 17.89 28.33
CA LEU A 108 -2.62 17.57 27.12
C LEU A 108 -3.41 17.99 25.89
N THR A 109 -2.89 18.96 25.14
CA THR A 109 -3.54 19.54 23.97
C THR A 109 -2.69 19.40 22.71
N ASN A 110 -3.29 19.59 21.55
CA ASN A 110 -2.59 19.71 20.29
C ASN A 110 -2.36 21.19 19.95
N GLU A 111 -1.13 21.55 19.61
CA GLU A 111 -0.77 22.85 19.08
C GLU A 111 -0.44 22.69 17.59
N ALA A 112 -1.17 23.41 16.73
CA ALA A 112 -0.92 23.39 15.29
C ALA A 112 0.33 24.19 14.95
N TYR A 113 1.15 23.67 14.05
CA TYR A 113 2.29 24.38 13.47
C TYR A 113 2.40 24.08 11.98
N THR A 114 2.93 25.03 11.22
CA THR A 114 3.20 24.87 9.79
C THR A 114 4.57 24.26 9.60
N ASP A 115 4.65 23.14 8.91
CA ASP A 115 5.89 22.48 8.54
C ASP A 115 6.54 23.16 7.31
N ALA A 116 7.80 22.84 7.02
CA ALA A 116 8.57 23.48 5.95
C ALA A 116 7.98 23.29 4.55
N ASP A 117 7.16 22.26 4.35
CA ASP A 117 6.44 21.96 3.11
C ASP A 117 5.08 22.70 3.01
N GLY A 118 4.74 23.52 4.02
CA GLY A 118 3.47 24.24 4.11
C GLY A 118 2.31 23.40 4.64
N SER A 119 2.55 22.14 5.04
CA SER A 119 1.52 21.30 5.68
C SER A 119 1.29 21.73 7.14
N ILE A 120 0.04 21.62 7.61
CA ILE A 120 -0.29 21.83 9.02
C ILE A 120 -0.09 20.50 9.75
N ARG A 121 0.77 20.51 10.77
CA ARG A 121 0.98 19.39 11.68
C ARG A 121 0.59 19.79 13.10
N TYR A 122 0.44 18.79 13.95
CA TYR A 122 0.06 18.96 15.34
C TYR A 122 1.18 18.44 16.23
N ARG A 123 1.50 19.19 17.29
CA ARG A 123 2.41 18.73 18.34
C ARG A 123 1.71 18.72 19.68
N ARG A 124 2.09 17.80 20.56
CA ARG A 124 1.59 17.76 21.93
C ARG A 124 2.12 18.94 22.74
N LYS A 125 1.24 19.55 23.52
CA LYS A 125 1.55 20.61 24.49
C LYS A 125 0.96 20.22 25.84
N VAL A 126 1.83 20.09 26.82
CA VAL A 126 1.50 19.60 28.16
C VAL A 126 1.47 20.76 29.14
N ARG A 127 0.40 20.87 29.91
CA ARG A 127 0.31 21.73 31.09
C ARG A 127 0.98 21.03 32.27
N HIS A 128 1.74 21.77 33.09
CA HIS A 128 2.46 21.21 34.24
C HIS A 128 3.36 20.02 33.84
N ALA A 129 4.12 20.21 32.76
CA ALA A 129 4.84 19.13 32.07
C ALA A 129 5.76 18.29 32.96
N TYR A 130 6.41 18.90 33.94
CA TYR A 130 7.21 18.19 34.94
C TYR A 130 6.34 17.32 35.86
N ALA A 131 5.24 17.86 36.37
CA ALA A 131 4.37 17.15 37.30
C ALA A 131 3.69 15.93 36.67
N PHE A 132 3.46 15.95 35.35
CA PHE A 132 2.78 14.90 34.61
C PHE A 132 3.70 13.91 33.88
N SER A 133 5.03 14.05 33.98
CA SER A 133 6.00 13.34 33.14
C SER A 133 5.81 11.81 33.11
N HIS A 134 5.74 11.19 34.29
CA HIS A 134 5.61 9.74 34.44
C HIS A 134 4.17 9.24 34.29
N VAL A 135 3.19 10.13 34.46
CA VAL A 135 1.77 9.80 34.37
C VAL A 135 1.33 9.76 32.91
N LEU A 136 1.58 10.85 32.18
CA LEU A 136 1.21 10.93 30.77
C LEU A 136 2.12 10.07 29.91
N GLY A 137 3.41 9.98 30.26
CA GLY A 137 4.41 9.41 29.39
C GLY A 137 4.68 10.29 28.18
N PHE A 138 5.34 9.74 27.17
CA PHE A 138 5.79 10.50 26.01
C PHE A 138 5.52 9.75 24.70
N LEU A 139 5.49 10.52 23.63
CA LEU A 139 5.43 10.04 22.25
C LEU A 139 6.85 9.89 21.69
N LYS A 140 7.02 8.95 20.78
CA LYS A 140 8.24 8.83 19.97
C LYS A 140 7.86 8.54 18.53
N GLU A 141 8.73 8.93 17.62
CA GLU A 141 8.67 8.46 16.24
C GLU A 141 8.61 6.94 16.19
N ILE A 142 7.79 6.45 15.25
CA ILE A 142 7.60 5.03 15.01
C ILE A 142 8.94 4.40 14.63
N SER A 143 9.31 3.35 15.37
CA SER A 143 10.50 2.58 15.08
C SER A 143 10.17 1.39 14.18
N PRO A 144 11.15 0.80 13.47
CA PRO A 144 10.92 -0.37 12.64
C PRO A 144 10.27 -1.54 13.39
N GLU A 145 10.55 -1.67 14.69
CA GLU A 145 9.98 -2.69 15.55
C GLU A 145 8.47 -2.51 15.76
N ASP A 146 7.99 -1.27 15.85
CA ASP A 146 6.56 -0.95 15.99
C ASP A 146 5.77 -1.27 14.72
N LEU A 147 6.44 -1.20 13.56
CA LEU A 147 5.84 -1.56 12.28
C LEU A 147 5.65 -3.08 12.17
N VAL A 148 6.59 -3.85 12.70
CA VAL A 148 6.54 -5.32 12.68
C VAL A 148 5.48 -5.85 13.65
N SER A 149 5.28 -5.19 14.79
CA SER A 149 4.26 -5.60 15.75
C SER A 149 2.82 -5.35 15.27
N GLY A 150 2.64 -4.63 14.15
CA GLY A 150 1.32 -4.28 13.60
C GLY A 150 0.52 -3.34 14.50
N SER A 151 1.18 -2.71 15.48
CA SER A 151 0.55 -1.88 16.51
C SER A 151 0.28 -0.45 16.05
N VAL A 152 0.63 -0.13 14.80
CA VAL A 152 0.63 1.24 14.30
C VAL A 152 0.02 1.28 12.90
N GLN A 153 -0.92 2.20 12.70
CA GLN A 153 -1.53 2.41 11.40
C GLN A 153 -0.56 3.10 10.44
N ALA A 154 -0.56 2.68 9.17
CA ALA A 154 0.21 3.36 8.13
C ALA A 154 -0.23 4.82 8.01
N GLY A 155 0.72 5.75 8.07
CA GLY A 155 0.45 7.18 7.97
C GLY A 155 0.37 7.92 9.31
N ILE A 156 0.60 7.24 10.43
CA ILE A 156 0.88 7.86 11.72
C ILE A 156 2.39 8.14 11.79
N ALA A 157 2.79 9.26 12.41
CA ALA A 157 4.19 9.60 12.64
C ALA A 157 4.71 9.19 14.03
N GLU A 158 3.86 9.22 15.04
CA GLU A 158 4.24 9.08 16.45
C GLU A 158 3.38 8.06 17.19
N VAL A 159 4.00 7.30 18.09
CA VAL A 159 3.36 6.30 18.94
C VAL A 159 3.65 6.55 20.42
N GLY A 160 2.66 6.26 21.28
CA GLY A 160 2.82 6.30 22.73
C GLY A 160 3.81 5.24 23.22
N LYS A 161 4.90 5.68 23.87
CA LYS A 161 5.94 4.77 24.38
C LYS A 161 5.85 4.49 25.87
N ASP A 162 5.18 5.37 26.61
CA ASP A 162 5.02 5.23 28.05
C ASP A 162 3.71 5.83 28.55
N GLY A 163 3.39 5.54 29.82
CA GLY A 163 2.27 6.14 30.55
C GLY A 163 0.91 6.00 29.87
N ILE A 164 0.06 7.00 30.08
CA ILE A 164 -1.29 7.10 29.51
C ILE A 164 -1.27 7.17 27.98
N GLU A 165 -0.27 7.82 27.37
CA GLU A 165 -0.13 7.90 25.91
C GLU A 165 0.05 6.51 25.29
N LYS A 166 0.82 5.61 25.93
CA LYS A 166 0.93 4.22 25.47
C LYS A 166 -0.33 3.41 25.78
N PHE A 167 -0.83 3.49 27.01
CA PHE A 167 -1.94 2.65 27.44
C PHE A 167 -3.23 2.92 26.65
N TYR A 168 -3.50 4.19 26.35
CA TYR A 168 -4.67 4.59 25.57
C TYR A 168 -4.32 4.97 24.13
N ASN A 169 -3.22 4.47 23.58
CA ASN A 169 -2.78 4.81 22.23
C ASN A 169 -3.93 4.62 21.22
N ASP A 170 -4.59 3.46 21.22
CA ASP A 170 -5.65 3.13 20.26
C ASP A 170 -6.87 4.06 20.33
N LYS A 171 -7.13 4.67 21.50
CA LYS A 171 -8.23 5.61 21.68
C LYS A 171 -7.80 7.04 21.33
N LEU A 172 -6.58 7.42 21.69
CA LEU A 172 -6.02 8.74 21.44
C LEU A 172 -5.60 8.92 19.98
N GLU A 173 -5.26 7.83 19.30
CA GLU A 173 -4.87 7.82 17.89
C GLU A 173 -6.08 8.15 17.02
N GLY A 174 -5.87 9.07 16.08
CA GLY A 174 -6.85 9.41 15.07
C GLY A 174 -6.68 8.55 13.82
N VAL A 175 -7.52 8.77 12.82
CA VAL A 175 -7.37 8.11 11.52
C VAL A 175 -6.63 9.06 10.57
N PRO A 176 -5.49 8.65 9.99
CA PRO A 176 -4.72 9.52 9.11
C PRO A 176 -5.51 9.87 7.86
N GLY A 177 -5.32 11.11 7.41
CA GLY A 177 -5.82 11.57 6.13
C GLY A 177 -4.96 11.01 5.00
N GLU A 178 -5.53 10.94 3.80
CA GLU A 178 -4.84 10.40 2.63
C GLU A 178 -5.05 11.30 1.42
N ARG A 179 -3.97 11.48 0.65
CA ARG A 179 -4.00 12.14 -0.64
C ARG A 179 -3.05 11.47 -1.62
N ASP A 180 -3.55 11.21 -2.82
CA ASP A 180 -2.72 10.77 -3.94
C ASP A 180 -2.12 11.99 -4.66
N GLU A 181 -0.81 11.95 -4.90
CA GLU A 181 -0.09 12.91 -5.71
C GLU A 181 0.48 12.20 -6.93
N GLU A 182 0.20 12.72 -8.12
CA GLU A 182 0.85 12.28 -9.35
C GLU A 182 2.11 13.14 -9.54
N LEU A 183 3.27 12.49 -9.64
CA LEU A 183 4.54 13.16 -9.83
C LEU A 183 5.09 12.87 -11.22
N ASP A 184 5.80 13.85 -11.78
CA ASP A 184 6.65 13.68 -12.97
C ASP A 184 7.97 12.95 -12.63
N ALA A 185 8.75 12.58 -13.65
CA ALA A 185 10.12 12.08 -13.59
C ALA A 185 11.05 12.90 -12.71
N SER A 186 10.87 14.22 -12.71
CA SER A 186 11.65 15.16 -11.91
C SER A 186 11.27 15.14 -10.42
N GLY A 187 10.17 14.49 -10.05
CA GLY A 187 9.59 14.54 -8.71
C GLY A 187 8.72 15.78 -8.46
N SER A 188 8.39 16.53 -9.50
CA SER A 188 7.45 17.65 -9.41
C SER A 188 6.00 17.14 -9.39
N VAL A 189 5.15 17.72 -8.56
CA VAL A 189 3.74 17.32 -8.46
C VAL A 189 2.98 17.83 -9.67
N LEU A 190 2.46 16.92 -10.51
CA LEU A 190 1.64 17.21 -11.68
C LEU A 190 0.17 17.39 -11.30
N SER A 191 -0.34 16.52 -10.44
CA SER A 191 -1.74 16.49 -10.03
C SER A 191 -1.89 16.00 -8.60
N ARG A 192 -2.97 16.41 -7.95
CA ARG A 192 -3.35 15.99 -6.60
C ARG A 192 -4.80 15.55 -6.59
N SER A 193 -5.04 14.36 -6.05
CA SER A 193 -6.39 13.92 -5.71
C SER A 193 -6.98 14.81 -4.61
N PRO A 194 -8.32 14.92 -4.50
CA PRO A 194 -8.96 15.50 -3.33
C PRO A 194 -8.43 14.87 -2.03
N LEU A 195 -8.17 15.72 -1.03
CA LEU A 195 -7.74 15.26 0.28
C LEU A 195 -8.89 14.55 1.00
N ILE A 196 -8.66 13.32 1.44
CA ILE A 196 -9.49 12.68 2.46
C ILE A 196 -8.99 13.22 3.81
N PRO A 197 -9.79 14.04 4.53
CA PRO A 197 -9.31 14.71 5.73
C PRO A 197 -9.02 13.69 6.85
N PRO A 198 -8.00 13.95 7.70
CA PRO A 198 -7.77 13.13 8.89
C PRO A 198 -8.94 13.24 9.86
N ARG A 199 -9.16 12.18 10.64
CA ARG A 199 -10.13 12.18 11.74
C ARG A 199 -9.39 12.23 13.06
N GLU A 200 -9.82 13.15 13.92
CA GLU A 200 -9.25 13.30 15.26
C GLU A 200 -9.47 12.05 16.11
N GLY A 201 -8.49 11.75 16.97
CA GLY A 201 -8.59 10.69 17.97
C GLY A 201 -9.59 11.02 19.08
N GLY A 202 -9.93 10.02 19.88
CA GLY A 202 -10.88 10.14 20.96
C GLY A 202 -10.30 10.78 22.21
N ASP A 203 -11.04 11.71 22.80
CA ASP A 203 -10.67 12.37 24.05
C ASP A 203 -10.75 11.45 25.28
N ILE A 204 -9.95 11.77 26.29
CA ILE A 204 -9.89 11.03 27.54
C ILE A 204 -9.99 11.97 28.73
N LYS A 205 -10.80 11.58 29.71
CA LYS A 205 -10.93 12.26 30.98
C LYS A 205 -10.31 11.40 32.09
N LEU A 206 -9.36 11.97 32.81
CA LEU A 206 -8.67 11.33 33.93
C LEU A 206 -9.39 11.65 35.24
N THR A 207 -9.04 10.90 36.29
CA THR A 207 -9.44 11.21 37.68
C THR A 207 -8.51 12.20 38.37
N LEU A 208 -7.34 12.45 37.77
CA LEU A 208 -6.31 13.33 38.30
C LEU A 208 -6.78 14.78 38.27
N ASP A 209 -6.44 15.52 39.32
CA ASP A 209 -6.60 16.96 39.43
C ASP A 209 -5.26 17.64 39.13
N ALA A 210 -5.22 18.48 38.11
CA ALA A 210 -4.01 19.09 37.57
C ALA A 210 -3.40 20.13 38.52
N GLU A 211 -4.23 20.88 39.24
CA GLU A 211 -3.76 21.85 40.21
C GLU A 211 -3.22 21.12 41.45
N LEU A 212 -3.88 20.04 41.88
CA LEU A 212 -3.36 19.19 42.96
C LEU A 212 -2.05 18.51 42.54
N GLN A 213 -1.97 18.03 41.31
CA GLN A 213 -0.78 17.38 40.75
C GLN A 213 0.44 18.29 40.76
N GLU A 214 0.29 19.52 40.25
CA GLU A 214 1.37 20.52 40.24
C GLU A 214 1.83 20.87 41.66
N ASN A 215 0.89 21.16 42.56
CA ASN A 215 1.23 21.53 43.94
C ASN A 215 1.89 20.37 44.69
N PHE A 216 1.41 19.13 44.50
CA PHE A 216 1.99 17.96 45.15
C PHE A 216 3.39 17.65 44.61
N TRP A 217 3.58 17.74 43.29
CA TRP A 217 4.90 17.59 42.67
C TRP A 217 5.88 18.62 43.22
N ARG A 218 5.49 19.90 43.26
CA ARG A 218 6.32 20.99 43.76
C ARG A 218 6.75 20.76 45.20
N LEU A 219 5.81 20.38 46.08
CA LEU A 219 6.11 20.10 47.48
C LEU A 219 7.10 18.94 47.65
N ILE A 220 6.94 17.86 46.88
CA ILE A 220 7.87 16.71 46.95
C ILE A 220 9.24 17.09 46.37
N ASP A 221 9.30 17.83 45.26
CA ASP A 221 10.57 18.26 44.65
C ASP A 221 11.35 19.21 45.56
N GLU A 222 10.70 20.22 46.12
CA GLU A 222 11.29 21.15 47.09
C GLU A 222 11.77 20.42 48.36
N THR A 223 10.96 19.49 48.88
CA THR A 223 11.31 18.70 50.07
C THR A 223 12.49 17.77 49.79
N SER A 224 12.51 17.10 48.63
CA SER A 224 13.60 16.21 48.25
C SER A 224 14.90 16.98 48.07
N ARG A 225 14.88 18.13 47.40
CA ARG A 225 16.07 18.97 47.20
C ARG A 225 16.61 19.53 48.51
N SER A 226 15.73 20.09 49.36
CA SER A 226 16.13 20.70 50.64
C SER A 226 16.72 19.69 51.63
N ARG A 227 16.27 18.43 51.59
CA ARG A 227 16.79 17.35 52.45
C ARG A 227 17.91 16.52 51.82
N GLY A 228 18.31 16.81 50.59
CA GLY A 228 19.35 16.06 49.87
C GLY A 228 18.92 14.65 49.43
N PHE A 229 17.62 14.40 49.27
CA PHE A 229 17.12 13.14 48.73
C PHE A 229 17.27 13.10 47.20
N ARG A 230 17.66 11.93 46.67
CA ARG A 230 17.85 11.70 45.22
C ARG A 230 16.56 11.48 44.44
N GLY A 231 15.44 11.29 45.13
CA GLY A 231 14.15 10.98 44.52
C GLY A 231 13.01 11.07 45.54
N GLY A 232 11.83 10.68 45.11
CA GLY A 232 10.61 10.73 45.93
C GLY A 232 9.41 10.32 45.09
N ALA A 233 8.42 9.72 45.72
CA ALA A 233 7.16 9.38 45.06
C ALA A 233 6.02 9.54 46.05
N GLY A 234 4.82 9.79 45.53
CA GLY A 234 3.63 9.96 46.35
C GLY A 234 2.36 9.79 45.53
N ILE A 235 1.32 9.30 46.19
CA ILE A 235 -0.02 9.13 45.59
C ILE A 235 -1.05 9.74 46.54
N ILE A 236 -1.97 10.52 45.99
CA ILE A 236 -3.17 11.00 46.67
C ILE A 236 -4.36 10.38 45.97
N PHE A 237 -5.23 9.70 46.72
CA PHE A 237 -6.43 9.08 46.21
C PHE A 237 -7.64 9.36 47.11
N SER A 238 -8.83 9.27 46.55
CA SER A 238 -10.08 9.41 47.26
C SER A 238 -10.45 8.09 47.95
N VAL A 239 -10.71 8.14 49.25
CA VAL A 239 -11.11 6.96 50.04
C VAL A 239 -12.53 6.49 49.71
N LYS A 240 -13.37 7.34 49.11
CA LYS A 240 -14.78 7.03 48.82
C LYS A 240 -14.98 6.11 47.63
N ASP A 241 -14.20 6.34 46.57
CA ASP A 241 -14.36 5.70 45.25
C ASP A 241 -13.05 5.14 44.69
N GLY A 242 -11.93 5.27 45.43
CA GLY A 242 -10.61 4.80 44.99
C GLY A 242 -9.98 5.62 43.87
N ALA A 243 -10.58 6.75 43.48
CA ALA A 243 -10.08 7.58 42.39
C ALA A 243 -8.72 8.18 42.73
N ILE A 244 -7.72 7.99 41.86
CA ILE A 244 -6.40 8.61 42.02
C ILE A 244 -6.52 10.08 41.63
N LEU A 245 -6.19 10.98 42.56
CA LEU A 245 -6.29 12.42 42.39
C LEU A 245 -4.95 13.05 42.01
N SER A 246 -3.85 12.48 42.50
CA SER A 246 -2.50 12.89 42.12
C SER A 246 -1.52 11.73 42.29
N MET A 247 -0.54 11.63 41.40
CA MET A 247 0.54 10.63 41.46
C MET A 247 1.84 11.25 40.95
N VAL A 248 2.84 11.38 41.82
CA VAL A 248 4.11 12.03 41.46
C VAL A 248 5.27 11.08 41.70
N SER A 249 6.28 11.19 40.85
CA SER A 249 7.53 10.44 40.95
C SER A 249 8.68 11.35 40.53
N LEU A 250 9.79 11.28 41.27
CA LEU A 250 11.00 12.08 41.05
C LEU A 250 12.21 11.18 40.85
N PRO A 251 13.17 11.57 39.98
CA PRO A 251 13.18 12.84 39.23
C PRO A 251 12.15 12.86 38.09
N SER A 252 11.56 14.03 37.84
CA SER A 252 10.68 14.26 36.69
C SER A 252 11.44 14.95 35.55
N PHE A 253 10.82 15.06 34.38
CA PHE A 253 11.40 15.70 33.20
C PHE A 253 10.35 16.55 32.48
N ASP A 254 10.80 17.53 31.69
CA ASP A 254 9.89 18.36 30.91
C ASP A 254 9.40 17.60 29.67
N LEU A 255 8.13 17.21 29.69
CA LEU A 255 7.47 16.60 28.53
C LEU A 255 7.45 17.50 27.30
N ASN A 256 7.42 18.82 27.47
CA ASN A 256 7.45 19.74 26.33
C ASN A 256 8.84 19.87 25.69
N ALA A 257 9.89 19.44 26.41
CA ALA A 257 11.26 19.40 25.93
C ALA A 257 11.63 18.05 25.28
N LEU A 258 10.95 16.97 25.66
CA LEU A 258 11.01 15.67 24.97
C LEU A 258 10.26 15.76 23.64
N ARG A 259 10.88 16.47 22.70
CA ARG A 259 10.40 16.55 21.34
C ARG A 259 11.09 15.46 20.56
N PRO A 260 10.37 14.60 19.82
CA PRO A 260 11.00 13.93 18.70
C PRO A 260 11.59 15.04 17.83
N HIS A 261 12.92 15.08 17.75
CA HIS A 261 13.61 16.05 16.93
C HIS A 261 13.19 15.78 15.49
N GLY A 262 12.32 16.64 14.97
CA GLY A 262 11.95 16.65 13.57
C GLY A 262 13.21 16.77 12.72
N PHE A 263 13.64 15.65 12.16
CA PHE A 263 14.45 15.63 10.95
C PHE A 263 13.79 14.66 9.97
N SER A 264 13.19 15.26 8.94
CA SER A 264 13.64 15.03 7.59
C SER A 264 13.79 13.56 7.19
N ARG A 265 12.76 13.08 6.48
CA ARG A 265 12.67 11.75 5.84
C ARG A 265 12.18 10.67 6.81
N ILE A 266 10.86 10.48 6.80
CA ILE A 266 10.35 9.11 6.62
C ILE A 266 11.25 8.48 5.55
N PRO A 267 12.03 7.43 5.85
CA PRO A 267 12.87 6.82 4.83
C PRO A 267 11.96 6.48 3.66
N LYS A 268 12.34 6.94 2.46
CA LYS A 268 11.63 6.73 1.17
C LYS A 268 11.21 5.26 0.90
N ARG A 269 11.59 4.33 1.78
CA ARG A 269 11.37 2.88 1.74
C ARG A 269 10.02 2.42 2.29
N HIS A 270 9.31 3.22 3.10
CA HIS A 270 7.97 2.85 3.58
C HIS A 270 6.82 3.37 2.72
N PHE A 271 7.13 4.04 1.61
CA PHE A 271 6.12 4.31 0.59
C PHE A 271 5.76 2.98 -0.07
N LEU A 272 4.52 2.54 0.13
CA LEU A 272 3.85 1.63 -0.79
C LEU A 272 3.81 2.34 -2.14
N ILE A 273 4.87 2.15 -2.94
CA ILE A 273 4.82 2.45 -4.36
C ILE A 273 3.82 1.43 -4.90
N VAL A 274 2.55 1.84 -4.96
CA VAL A 274 1.56 1.14 -5.77
C VAL A 274 2.03 1.38 -7.20
N ARG A 275 2.94 0.52 -7.67
CA ARG A 275 3.17 0.39 -9.11
C ARG A 275 1.82 -0.05 -9.65
N SER A 276 1.07 0.89 -10.21
CA SER A 276 -0.04 0.57 -11.09
C SER A 276 0.52 -0.47 -12.05
N ARG A 277 -0.02 -1.69 -12.00
CA ARG A 277 0.38 -2.77 -12.89
C ARG A 277 -0.09 -2.39 -14.30
N GLY A 278 0.66 -1.51 -14.94
CA GLY A 278 0.66 -1.36 -16.39
C GLY A 278 1.08 -2.68 -17.03
N PRO A 279 0.69 -2.92 -18.30
CA PRO A 279 0.83 -4.22 -18.94
C PRO A 279 2.26 -4.74 -18.84
N ILE A 280 2.36 -6.01 -18.50
CA ILE A 280 3.60 -6.77 -18.35
C ILE A 280 4.28 -6.87 -19.72
N PHE A 281 4.98 -5.82 -20.12
CA PHE A 281 5.98 -5.93 -21.17
C PHE A 281 7.33 -6.16 -20.48
N PRO A 282 7.98 -7.33 -20.69
CA PRO A 282 9.35 -7.51 -20.25
C PRO A 282 10.21 -6.48 -20.97
N ALA A 283 11.01 -5.74 -20.21
CA ALA A 283 12.05 -4.89 -20.78
C ALA A 283 12.90 -5.73 -21.74
N PRO A 284 13.24 -5.24 -22.94
CA PRO A 284 14.12 -5.98 -23.83
C PRO A 284 15.45 -6.15 -23.12
N SER A 285 15.83 -7.40 -22.88
CA SER A 285 17.17 -7.75 -22.41
C SER A 285 18.15 -7.25 -23.45
N SER A 286 18.88 -6.18 -23.14
CA SER A 286 19.99 -5.71 -23.96
C SER A 286 21.16 -6.69 -23.83
N ASN A 287 21.06 -7.83 -24.52
CA ASN A 287 22.22 -8.59 -24.94
C ASN A 287 22.75 -7.96 -26.23
N HIS A 288 23.65 -7.00 -26.09
CA HIS A 288 24.59 -6.68 -27.15
C HIS A 288 25.98 -7.14 -26.70
N LEU A 289 26.41 -8.25 -27.31
CA LEU A 289 27.78 -8.73 -27.34
C LEU A 289 28.64 -7.76 -28.16
N TRP A 290 29.81 -7.42 -27.59
CA TRP A 290 31.10 -7.03 -28.18
C TRP A 290 31.16 -6.35 -29.55
N LEU A 291 31.73 -5.14 -29.57
CA LEU A 291 33.04 -4.86 -30.16
C LEU A 291 33.83 -3.94 -29.21
#